data_AF-A0A434Q8R5-F1
#
_entry.id   AF-A0A434Q8R5-F1
#
_cell.length_a   1.000
_cell.length_b   1.000
_cell.length_c   1.000
_cell.angle_alpha   90.00
_cell.angle_beta   90.00
_cell.angle_gamma   90.00
#
_symmetry.space_group_name_H-M   'P 1'
#
loop_
_entity.id
_entity.type
_entity.pdbx_description
1 polymer ?
#
loop_
_entity_poly.entity_id
_entity_poly.type
_entity_poly.pdbx_seq_one_letter_code
_entity_poly.pdbx_strand_id
1 'polypeptide(L)'
;MKTKGYQKAQDEIADAREAVRRMVAADTLGAAEREWRNFLEHFARMFNKLLIACKGDTRAYPWFGKKKNEREKNPLLIYLSQARHSNEHSIEDSTEHVTTSITFDGPPGTISIDGPLYDENGNIRISAFSTSSNMTVTHGLTGLRILPVTNRGVTYTPPIAAAGTVIESTPRQICEAAIAYAEELLEEAAQFLDD
;
A
#
# COMPACT_ATOMS: atom_id res chain seq x y z
N MET A 1 -30.24 4.31 10.70
CA MET A 1 -29.32 3.20 10.32
C MET A 1 -28.30 3.64 9.28
N LYS A 2 -28.72 4.42 8.26
CA LYS A 2 -27.86 5.03 7.22
C LYS A 2 -26.65 5.78 7.78
N THR A 3 -26.87 6.77 8.64
CA THR A 3 -25.82 7.59 9.29
C THR A 3 -24.82 6.74 10.09
N LYS A 4 -25.31 5.70 10.79
CA LYS A 4 -24.44 4.80 11.57
C LYS A 4 -23.56 3.92 10.68
N GLY A 5 -24.09 3.45 9.54
CA GLY A 5 -23.31 2.68 8.56
C GLY A 5 -22.25 3.54 7.86
N TYR A 6 -22.62 4.77 7.50
CA TYR A 6 -21.71 5.75 6.89
C TYR A 6 -20.58 6.14 7.85
N GLN A 7 -20.91 6.51 9.09
CA GLN A 7 -19.90 6.79 10.12
C GLN A 7 -18.96 5.61 10.33
N LYS A 8 -19.49 4.38 10.35
CA LYS A 8 -18.66 3.17 10.46
C LYS A 8 -17.75 2.97 9.25
N ALA A 9 -18.16 3.38 8.04
CA ALA A 9 -17.30 3.34 6.87
C ALA A 9 -16.16 4.38 6.96
N GLN A 10 -16.44 5.56 7.51
CA GLN A 10 -15.43 6.59 7.80
C GLN A 10 -14.42 6.11 8.87
N ASP A 11 -14.91 5.50 9.95
CA ASP A 11 -14.07 4.92 11.01
C ASP A 11 -13.06 3.92 10.41
N GLU A 12 -13.49 3.03 9.51
CA GLU A 12 -12.61 2.04 8.88
C GLU A 12 -11.52 2.70 7.99
N ILE A 13 -11.79 3.84 7.35
CA ILE A 13 -10.75 4.56 6.58
C ILE A 13 -9.78 5.30 7.51
N ALA A 14 -10.25 5.80 8.65
CA ALA A 14 -9.37 6.35 9.68
C ALA A 14 -8.41 5.27 10.23
N ASP A 15 -8.93 4.07 10.50
CA ASP A 15 -8.13 2.92 10.95
C ASP A 15 -7.17 2.43 9.85
N ALA A 16 -7.61 2.39 8.59
CA ALA A 16 -6.74 2.07 7.45
C ALA A 16 -5.56 3.05 7.34
N ARG A 17 -5.82 4.36 7.51
CA ARG A 17 -4.76 5.38 7.53
C ARG A 17 -3.77 5.18 8.66
N GLU A 18 -4.26 4.83 9.83
CA GLU A 18 -3.42 4.57 10.99
C GLU A 18 -2.54 3.32 10.77
N ALA A 19 -3.08 2.27 10.17
CA ALA A 19 -2.29 1.11 9.74
C ALA A 19 -1.16 1.52 8.77
N VAL A 20 -1.43 2.41 7.80
CA VAL A 20 -0.38 2.92 6.90
C VAL A 20 0.71 3.68 7.66
N ARG A 21 0.34 4.54 8.62
CA ARG A 21 1.34 5.26 9.43
C ARG A 21 2.21 4.29 10.21
N ARG A 22 1.61 3.28 10.85
CA ARG A 22 2.34 2.25 11.61
C ARG A 22 3.19 1.36 10.70
N MET A 23 2.72 1.07 9.49
CA MET A 23 3.49 0.34 8.48
C MET A 23 4.76 1.10 8.09
N VAL A 24 4.66 2.41 7.88
CA VAL A 24 5.81 3.27 7.51
C VAL A 24 6.77 3.46 8.69
N ALA A 25 6.25 3.49 9.92
CA ALA A 25 7.04 3.63 11.15
C ALA A 25 7.55 2.30 11.73
N ALA A 26 7.29 1.16 11.06
CA ALA A 26 7.63 -0.15 11.59
C ALA A 26 9.15 -0.40 11.59
N ASP A 27 9.69 -0.78 12.75
CA ASP A 27 11.12 -1.12 12.91
C ASP A 27 11.48 -2.49 12.31
N THR A 28 10.49 -3.30 11.94
CA THR A 28 10.70 -4.64 11.38
C THR A 28 9.77 -4.89 10.20
N LEU A 29 10.24 -5.69 9.23
CA LEU A 29 9.44 -6.09 8.07
C LEU A 29 8.18 -6.84 8.49
N GLY A 30 8.26 -7.77 9.45
CA GLY A 30 7.07 -8.48 9.95
C GLY A 30 6.03 -7.57 10.62
N ALA A 31 6.47 -6.48 11.27
CA ALA A 31 5.55 -5.46 11.75
C ALA A 31 4.90 -4.69 10.60
N ALA A 32 5.68 -4.30 9.58
CA ALA A 32 5.14 -3.66 8.37
C ALA A 32 4.13 -4.55 7.64
N GLU A 33 4.40 -5.85 7.49
CA GLU A 33 3.49 -6.84 6.88
C GLU A 33 2.18 -6.99 7.64
N ARG A 34 2.24 -6.99 8.97
CA ARG A 34 1.04 -7.01 9.81
C ARG A 34 0.19 -5.78 9.56
N GLU A 35 0.80 -4.60 9.48
CA GLU A 35 0.06 -3.37 9.23
C GLU A 35 -0.46 -3.28 7.78
N TRP A 36 0.25 -3.84 6.80
CA TRP A 36 -0.28 -4.04 5.44
C TRP A 36 -1.55 -4.90 5.44
N ARG A 37 -1.56 -6.02 6.18
CA ARG A 37 -2.76 -6.86 6.36
C ARG A 37 -3.90 -6.08 7.02
N ASN A 38 -3.61 -5.33 8.07
CA ASN A 38 -4.60 -4.50 8.76
C ASN A 38 -5.22 -3.47 7.80
N PHE A 39 -4.38 -2.79 7.01
CA PHE A 39 -4.83 -1.86 5.99
C PHE A 39 -5.80 -2.51 4.99
N LEU A 40 -5.43 -3.66 4.40
CA LEU A 40 -6.27 -4.37 3.43
C LEU A 40 -7.64 -4.75 4.00
N GLU A 41 -7.67 -5.17 5.26
CA GLU A 41 -8.89 -5.58 5.94
C GLU A 41 -9.81 -4.38 6.22
N HIS A 42 -9.28 -3.30 6.80
CA HIS A 42 -10.03 -2.07 7.04
C HIS A 42 -10.55 -1.46 5.74
N PHE A 43 -9.72 -1.42 4.71
CA PHE A 43 -10.10 -0.93 3.37
C PHE A 43 -11.27 -1.73 2.78
N ALA A 44 -11.25 -3.06 2.88
CA ALA A 44 -12.35 -3.89 2.41
C ALA A 44 -13.62 -3.75 3.26
N ARG A 45 -13.48 -3.62 4.58
CA ARG A 45 -14.60 -3.41 5.51
C ARG A 45 -15.33 -2.11 5.23
N MET A 46 -14.62 -1.03 4.89
CA MET A 46 -15.24 0.24 4.48
C MET A 46 -16.33 0.02 3.41
N PHE A 47 -16.02 -0.70 2.32
CA PHE A 47 -17.00 -0.96 1.26
C PHE A 47 -18.22 -1.73 1.77
N ASN A 48 -18.01 -2.70 2.67
CA ASN A 48 -19.11 -3.48 3.25
C ASN A 48 -20.00 -2.61 4.15
N LYS A 49 -19.41 -1.73 4.97
CA LYS A 49 -20.16 -0.79 5.81
C LYS A 49 -20.92 0.22 4.95
N LEU A 50 -20.28 0.73 3.90
CA LEU A 50 -20.90 1.68 2.98
C LEU A 50 -22.07 1.05 2.22
N LEU A 51 -21.92 -0.18 1.72
CA LEU A 51 -23.01 -0.95 1.11
C LEU A 51 -24.22 -1.07 2.06
N ILE A 52 -23.97 -1.41 3.33
CA ILE A 52 -25.03 -1.53 4.34
C ILE A 52 -25.70 -0.17 4.58
N ALA A 53 -24.95 0.93 4.57
CA ALA A 53 -25.48 2.28 4.72
C ALA A 53 -26.38 2.69 3.54
N CYS A 54 -25.99 2.33 2.32
CA CYS A 54 -26.78 2.59 1.11
C CYS A 54 -27.99 1.66 0.98
N LYS A 55 -27.97 0.47 1.61
CA LYS A 55 -29.02 -0.53 1.49
C LYS A 55 -30.36 0.03 2.02
N GLY A 56 -31.36 0.04 1.16
CA GLY A 56 -32.70 0.55 1.47
C GLY A 56 -32.91 2.02 1.12
N ASP A 57 -31.89 2.74 0.63
CA ASP A 57 -32.05 4.05 0.00
C ASP A 57 -32.22 3.89 -1.52
N THR A 58 -33.25 4.50 -2.09
CA THR A 58 -33.59 4.37 -3.51
C THR A 58 -32.63 5.14 -4.44
N ARG A 59 -31.87 6.12 -3.91
CA ARG A 59 -30.86 6.88 -4.66
C ARG A 59 -29.46 6.33 -4.41
N ALA A 60 -29.11 6.07 -3.15
CA ALA A 60 -27.76 5.64 -2.77
C ALA A 60 -27.45 4.20 -3.22
N TYR A 61 -28.43 3.28 -3.17
CA TYR A 61 -28.18 1.88 -3.53
C TYR A 61 -27.82 1.68 -5.02
N PRO A 62 -28.55 2.29 -5.99
CA PRO A 62 -28.12 2.24 -7.39
C PRO A 62 -26.79 2.94 -7.66
N TRP A 63 -26.49 4.06 -7.00
CA TRP A 63 -25.20 4.74 -7.10
C TRP A 63 -24.06 3.82 -6.64
N PHE A 64 -24.20 3.20 -5.46
CA PHE A 64 -23.19 2.27 -4.94
C PHE A 64 -23.00 1.06 -5.87
N GLY A 65 -24.08 0.57 -6.49
CA GLY A 65 -24.01 -0.48 -7.51
C GLY A 65 -23.12 -0.10 -8.70
N LYS A 66 -23.17 1.15 -9.17
CA LYS A 66 -22.27 1.65 -10.22
C LYS A 66 -20.81 1.69 -9.75
N LYS A 67 -20.56 2.23 -8.55
CA LYS A 67 -19.22 2.29 -7.95
C LYS A 67 -18.60 0.90 -7.74
N LYS A 68 -19.42 -0.09 -7.37
CA LYS A 68 -18.99 -1.49 -7.30
C LYS A 68 -18.51 -2.01 -8.66
N ASN A 69 -19.25 -1.74 -9.74
CA ASN A 69 -18.85 -2.13 -11.09
C ASN A 69 -17.59 -1.39 -11.57
N GLU A 70 -17.41 -0.12 -11.20
CA GLU A 70 -16.19 0.64 -11.48
C GLU A 70 -14.98 0.04 -10.75
N ARG A 71 -15.16 -0.37 -9.49
CA ARG A 71 -14.14 -1.05 -8.71
C ARG A 71 -13.64 -2.32 -9.38
N GLU A 72 -14.54 -3.14 -9.94
CA GLU A 72 -14.19 -4.37 -10.65
C GLU A 72 -13.40 -4.14 -11.94
N LYS A 73 -13.30 -2.90 -12.41
CA LYS A 73 -12.53 -2.49 -13.59
C LYS A 73 -11.26 -1.71 -13.25
N ASN A 74 -11.12 -1.25 -12.00
CA ASN A 74 -9.98 -0.45 -11.57
C ASN A 74 -8.82 -1.38 -11.17
N PRO A 75 -7.67 -1.34 -11.86
CA PRO A 75 -6.54 -2.23 -11.59
C PRO A 75 -6.03 -2.19 -10.14
N LEU A 76 -6.02 -1.02 -9.51
CA LEU A 76 -5.61 -0.85 -8.11
C LEU A 76 -6.56 -1.57 -7.16
N LEU A 77 -7.86 -1.39 -7.34
CA LEU A 77 -8.86 -1.96 -6.45
C LEU A 77 -9.02 -3.47 -6.66
N ILE A 78 -8.83 -3.94 -7.89
CA ILE A 78 -8.71 -5.37 -8.19
C ILE A 78 -7.51 -5.94 -7.45
N TYR A 79 -6.33 -5.34 -7.59
CA TYR A 79 -5.11 -5.80 -6.93
C TYR A 79 -5.30 -5.90 -5.41
N LEU A 80 -5.79 -4.86 -4.75
CA LEU A 80 -6.03 -4.85 -3.30
C LEU A 80 -7.01 -5.93 -2.86
N SER A 81 -8.07 -6.17 -3.65
CA SER A 81 -9.03 -7.23 -3.36
C SER A 81 -8.37 -8.61 -3.42
N GLN A 82 -7.47 -8.83 -4.38
CA GLN A 82 -6.76 -10.11 -4.51
C GLN A 82 -5.69 -10.26 -3.43
N ALA A 83 -4.95 -9.20 -3.09
CA ALA A 83 -3.99 -9.20 -2.01
C ALA A 83 -4.63 -9.56 -0.66
N ARG A 84 -5.83 -9.04 -0.39
CA ARG A 84 -6.63 -9.46 0.78
C ARG A 84 -6.99 -10.94 0.72
N HIS A 85 -7.54 -11.41 -0.41
CA HIS A 85 -7.91 -12.83 -0.54
C HIS A 85 -6.72 -13.77 -0.36
N SER A 86 -5.54 -13.39 -0.88
CA SER A 86 -4.32 -14.16 -0.65
C SER A 86 -3.96 -14.21 0.83
N ASN A 87 -4.02 -13.09 1.54
CA ASN A 87 -3.75 -13.06 2.98
C ASN A 87 -4.78 -13.84 3.83
N GLU A 88 -6.03 -13.94 3.39
CA GLU A 88 -7.09 -14.65 4.13
C GLU A 88 -7.12 -16.16 3.85
N HIS A 89 -6.72 -16.59 2.66
CA HIS A 89 -7.00 -17.92 2.15
C HIS A 89 -5.81 -18.66 1.55
N SER A 90 -4.68 -17.96 1.31
CA SER A 90 -3.43 -18.58 0.88
C SER A 90 -2.45 -18.67 2.05
N ILE A 91 -1.55 -19.65 1.98
CA ILE A 91 -0.35 -19.73 2.82
C ILE A 91 0.80 -18.91 2.16
N GLU A 92 0.60 -18.44 0.93
CA GLU A 92 1.57 -17.65 0.17
C GLU A 92 1.56 -16.18 0.59
N ASP A 93 2.74 -15.65 0.89
CA ASP A 93 2.95 -14.27 1.30
C ASP A 93 2.65 -13.29 0.14
N SER A 94 1.93 -12.20 0.45
CA SER A 94 1.66 -11.10 -0.51
C SER A 94 2.78 -10.05 -0.56
N THR A 95 3.86 -10.30 0.17
CA THR A 95 5.02 -9.42 0.36
C THR A 95 6.30 -10.24 0.31
N GLU A 96 7.38 -9.66 -0.22
CA GLU A 96 8.73 -10.25 -0.09
C GLU A 96 9.64 -9.34 0.73
N HIS A 97 10.51 -9.99 1.50
CA HIS A 97 11.66 -9.35 2.13
C HIS A 97 12.74 -9.10 1.07
N VAL A 98 13.02 -7.84 0.77
CA VAL A 98 14.17 -7.49 -0.06
C VAL A 98 15.35 -7.15 0.86
N THR A 99 16.44 -7.92 0.76
CA THR A 99 17.68 -7.64 1.49
C THR A 99 18.42 -6.50 0.81
N THR A 100 18.93 -5.56 1.59
CA THR A 100 19.68 -4.41 1.10
C THR A 100 21.08 -4.81 0.66
N SER A 101 21.43 -4.44 -0.56
CA SER A 101 22.80 -4.45 -1.05
C SER A 101 23.19 -3.05 -1.49
N ILE A 102 24.38 -2.61 -1.11
CA ILE A 102 25.06 -1.52 -1.81
C ILE A 102 26.03 -2.22 -2.76
N THR A 103 25.76 -2.10 -4.07
CA THR A 103 26.61 -2.70 -5.10
C THR A 103 27.41 -1.61 -5.77
N PHE A 104 28.72 -1.83 -5.84
CA PHE A 104 29.67 -0.97 -6.53
C PHE A 104 30.11 -1.69 -7.81
N ASP A 105 29.70 -1.18 -8.98
CA ASP A 105 30.02 -1.78 -10.28
C ASP A 105 30.91 -0.84 -11.12
N GLY A 106 32.04 -1.36 -11.61
CA GLY A 106 33.02 -0.58 -12.36
C GLY A 106 34.37 -1.29 -12.53
N PRO A 107 35.32 -0.68 -13.27
CA PRO A 107 36.67 -1.20 -13.44
C PRO A 107 37.40 -1.37 -12.09
N PRO A 108 38.43 -2.25 -11.99
CA PRO A 108 39.21 -2.39 -10.77
C PRO A 108 39.75 -1.04 -10.28
N GLY A 109 39.50 -0.71 -9.02
CA GLY A 109 39.84 0.60 -8.45
C GLY A 109 39.81 0.61 -6.93
N THR A 110 40.21 1.73 -6.34
CA THR A 110 40.15 1.96 -4.89
C THR A 110 38.87 2.70 -4.55
N ILE A 111 38.11 2.17 -3.59
CA ILE A 111 36.97 2.84 -2.97
C ILE A 111 37.44 3.34 -1.59
N SER A 112 37.36 4.65 -1.38
CA SER A 112 37.65 5.25 -0.06
C SER A 112 36.36 5.74 0.57
N ILE A 113 36.13 5.34 1.82
CA ILE A 113 34.98 5.75 2.63
C ILE A 113 35.52 6.65 3.74
N ASP A 114 35.24 7.95 3.66
CA ASP A 114 35.75 8.91 4.63
C ASP A 114 34.82 8.97 5.84
N GLY A 115 35.36 8.54 6.98
CA GLY A 115 34.75 8.68 8.30
C GLY A 115 33.36 8.04 8.40
N PRO A 116 33.24 6.70 8.43
CA PRO A 116 31.99 6.08 8.86
C PRO A 116 31.66 6.60 10.26
N LEU A 117 30.59 7.38 10.37
CA LEU A 117 30.10 7.86 11.65
C LEU A 117 29.17 6.78 12.21
N TYR A 118 29.47 6.29 13.40
CA TYR A 118 28.53 5.48 14.14
C TYR A 118 27.55 6.44 14.84
N ASP A 119 26.25 6.24 14.65
CA ASP A 119 25.27 6.92 15.50
C ASP A 119 25.22 6.26 16.89
N GLU A 120 24.45 6.86 17.81
CA GLU A 120 24.29 6.38 19.20
C GLU A 120 23.70 4.95 19.28
N ASN A 121 23.13 4.45 18.18
CA ASN A 121 22.55 3.11 18.06
C ASN A 121 23.48 2.12 17.35
N GLY A 122 24.70 2.52 16.99
CA GLY A 122 25.68 1.69 16.30
C GLY A 122 25.44 1.54 14.79
N ASN A 123 24.55 2.34 14.20
CA ASN A 123 24.36 2.35 12.75
C ASN A 123 25.51 3.10 12.07
N ILE A 124 25.91 2.60 10.90
CA ILE A 124 26.98 3.20 10.10
C ILE A 124 26.37 4.24 9.17
N ARG A 125 26.76 5.50 9.33
CA ARG A 125 26.46 6.60 8.43
C ARG A 125 27.70 6.92 7.58
N ILE A 126 27.57 6.75 6.27
CA ILE A 126 28.60 7.13 5.29
C ILE A 126 28.26 8.53 4.78
N SER A 127 29.05 9.53 5.18
CA SER A 127 28.85 10.94 4.78
C SER A 127 29.47 11.29 3.43
N ALA A 128 30.51 10.57 3.01
CA ALA A 128 31.17 10.75 1.73
C ALA A 128 31.91 9.47 1.31
N PHE A 129 31.98 9.21 0.01
CA PHE A 129 32.87 8.21 -0.57
C PHE A 129 33.51 8.76 -1.84
N SER A 130 34.68 8.25 -2.20
CA SER A 130 35.37 8.59 -3.44
C SER A 130 35.89 7.34 -4.14
N THR A 131 36.04 7.43 -5.46
CA THR A 131 36.50 6.33 -6.31
C THR A 131 37.63 6.79 -7.22
N SER A 132 38.61 5.92 -7.46
CA SER A 132 39.70 6.19 -8.40
C SER A 132 39.30 5.98 -9.87
N SER A 133 38.05 5.63 -10.16
CA SER A 133 37.54 5.27 -11.49
C SER A 133 36.04 5.52 -11.59
N ASN A 134 35.52 5.64 -12.82
CA ASN A 134 34.08 5.76 -13.07
C ASN A 134 33.38 4.50 -12.55
N MET A 135 32.51 4.67 -11.57
CA MET A 135 31.84 3.59 -10.86
C MET A 135 30.35 3.91 -10.74
N THR A 136 29.52 2.89 -10.92
CA THR A 136 28.08 2.99 -10.67
C THR A 136 27.81 2.49 -9.27
N VAL A 137 27.15 3.32 -8.47
CA VAL A 137 26.67 2.95 -7.14
C VAL A 137 25.19 2.68 -7.23
N THR A 138 24.79 1.44 -6.99
CA THR A 138 23.39 1.05 -6.95
C THR A 138 22.99 0.78 -5.51
N HIS A 139 22.02 1.56 -5.01
CA HIS A 139 21.44 1.35 -3.70
C HIS A 139 20.22 0.42 -3.82
N GLY A 140 20.29 -0.76 -3.23
CA GLY A 140 19.11 -1.61 -3.03
C GLY A 140 18.25 -1.05 -1.91
N LEU A 141 16.94 -0.89 -2.13
CA LEU A 141 16.04 -0.45 -1.06
C LEU A 141 15.90 -1.56 0.00
N THR A 142 16.12 -1.26 1.28
CA THR A 142 15.46 -2.02 2.35
C THR A 142 14.01 -1.62 2.33
N GLY A 143 13.10 -2.56 2.09
CA GLY A 143 11.69 -2.22 2.06
C GLY A 143 10.81 -3.42 1.86
N LEU A 144 9.60 -3.33 2.41
CA LEU A 144 8.52 -4.25 2.09
C LEU A 144 8.15 -4.02 0.62
N ARG A 145 8.37 -5.01 -0.24
CA ARG A 145 7.94 -4.94 -1.64
C ARG A 145 6.63 -5.70 -1.78
N ILE A 146 5.68 -5.06 -2.45
CA ILE A 146 4.43 -5.71 -2.81
C ILE A 146 4.68 -6.69 -3.95
N LEU A 147 4.28 -7.95 -3.75
CA LEU A 147 4.41 -8.99 -4.76
C LEU A 147 3.18 -9.07 -5.67
N PRO A 148 3.34 -9.56 -6.91
CA PRO A 148 2.21 -10.07 -7.67
C PRO A 148 1.49 -11.16 -6.89
N VAL A 149 0.17 -11.06 -6.84
CA VAL A 149 -0.68 -12.04 -6.15
C VAL A 149 -1.27 -12.98 -7.17
N THR A 150 -1.08 -14.29 -6.99
CA THR A 150 -1.73 -15.29 -7.85
C THR A 150 -2.97 -15.84 -7.18
N ASN A 151 -4.12 -15.73 -7.85
CA ASN A 151 -5.38 -16.32 -7.37
C ASN A 151 -6.04 -17.11 -8.50
N ARG A 152 -6.36 -18.39 -8.24
CA ARG A 152 -7.01 -19.31 -9.19
C ARG A 152 -6.34 -19.35 -10.58
N GLY A 153 -5.01 -19.30 -10.62
CA GLY A 153 -4.23 -19.35 -11.85
C GLY A 153 -4.10 -18.01 -12.61
N VAL A 154 -4.61 -16.91 -12.06
CA VAL A 154 -4.42 -15.56 -12.61
C VAL A 154 -3.48 -14.77 -11.70
N THR A 155 -2.41 -14.21 -12.26
CA THR A 155 -1.46 -13.35 -11.53
C THR A 155 -1.84 -11.88 -11.70
N TYR A 156 -2.02 -11.21 -10.57
CA TYR A 156 -2.34 -9.79 -10.50
C TYR A 156 -1.09 -9.03 -10.07
N THR A 157 -0.53 -8.24 -10.98
CA THR A 157 0.63 -7.41 -10.67
C THR A 157 0.22 -6.17 -9.89
N PRO A 158 1.06 -5.68 -8.97
CA PRO A 158 0.86 -4.37 -8.35
C PRO A 158 0.79 -3.32 -9.46
N PRO A 159 -0.19 -2.40 -9.44
CA PRO A 159 -0.30 -1.38 -10.46
C PRO A 159 0.92 -0.45 -10.41
N ILE A 160 1.55 -0.24 -11.56
CA ILE A 160 2.53 0.83 -11.80
C ILE A 160 1.84 2.17 -12.14
N ALA A 161 0.50 2.19 -12.17
CA ALA A 161 -0.30 3.37 -12.41
C ALA A 161 -1.66 3.30 -11.70
N ALA A 162 -2.03 4.37 -11.00
CA ALA A 162 -3.38 4.59 -10.46
C ALA A 162 -3.97 5.84 -11.11
N ALA A 163 -5.17 5.73 -11.72
CA ALA A 163 -5.88 6.85 -12.34
C ALA A 163 -5.06 7.72 -13.33
N GLY A 164 -4.09 7.13 -14.03
CA GLY A 164 -3.23 7.82 -15.00
C GLY A 164 -1.93 8.42 -14.43
N THR A 165 -1.71 8.33 -13.12
CA THR A 165 -0.45 8.73 -12.47
C THR A 165 0.44 7.51 -12.28
N VAL A 166 1.70 7.60 -12.70
CA VAL A 166 2.73 6.59 -12.40
C VAL A 166 2.96 6.58 -10.90
N ILE A 167 2.69 5.45 -10.26
CA ILE A 167 2.99 5.24 -8.85
C ILE A 167 4.15 4.25 -8.76
N GLU A 168 5.13 4.51 -7.89
CA GLU A 168 6.09 3.45 -7.59
C GLU A 168 5.34 2.36 -6.81
N SER A 169 5.71 1.10 -7.03
CA SER A 169 4.98 -0.05 -6.47
C SER A 169 5.31 -0.31 -5.00
N THR A 170 5.48 0.76 -4.21
CA THR A 170 5.69 0.65 -2.77
C THR A 170 4.36 0.46 -2.04
N PRO A 171 4.32 -0.27 -0.91
CA PRO A 171 3.11 -0.42 -0.11
C PRO A 171 2.48 0.90 0.31
N ARG A 172 3.32 1.87 0.68
CA ARG A 172 2.87 3.19 1.07
C ARG A 172 2.10 3.89 -0.04
N GLN A 173 2.65 3.99 -1.25
CA GLN A 173 2.00 4.69 -2.36
C GLN A 173 0.72 3.98 -2.81
N ILE A 174 0.71 2.64 -2.81
CA ILE A 174 -0.48 1.85 -3.11
C ILE A 174 -1.59 2.12 -2.07
N CYS A 175 -1.24 2.15 -0.79
CA CYS A 175 -2.19 2.50 0.28
C CYS A 175 -2.70 3.95 0.16
N GLU A 176 -1.82 4.92 -0.08
CA GLU A 176 -2.18 6.33 -0.22
C GLU A 176 -3.13 6.55 -1.40
N ALA A 177 -2.86 5.93 -2.55
CA ALA A 177 -3.76 5.99 -3.72
C ALA A 177 -5.13 5.36 -3.43
N ALA A 178 -5.16 4.26 -2.69
CA ALA A 178 -6.41 3.60 -2.30
C ALA A 178 -7.22 4.44 -1.31
N ILE A 179 -6.55 5.08 -0.34
CA ILE A 179 -7.19 5.99 0.61
C ILE A 179 -7.79 7.19 -0.12
N ALA A 180 -7.05 7.81 -1.05
CA ALA A 180 -7.57 8.93 -1.84
C ALA A 180 -8.86 8.54 -2.60
N TYR A 181 -8.88 7.37 -3.24
CA TYR A 181 -10.09 6.85 -3.87
C TYR A 181 -11.24 6.63 -2.87
N ALA A 182 -10.95 6.09 -1.70
CA ALA A 182 -11.96 5.86 -0.67
C ALA A 182 -12.55 7.15 -0.12
N GLU A 183 -11.76 8.21 0.00
CA GLU A 183 -12.23 9.52 0.44
C GLU A 183 -13.17 10.14 -0.58
N GLU A 184 -12.79 10.16 -1.87
CA GLU A 184 -13.65 10.62 -2.95
C GLU A 184 -14.98 9.84 -2.96
N LEU A 185 -14.91 8.52 -2.79
CA LEU A 185 -16.09 7.67 -2.70
C LEU A 185 -16.99 8.02 -1.50
N LEU A 186 -16.41 8.33 -0.33
CA LEU A 186 -17.15 8.70 0.87
C LEU A 186 -17.73 10.12 0.78
N GLU A 187 -17.05 11.04 0.12
CA GLU A 187 -17.56 12.39 -0.19
C GLU A 187 -18.75 12.33 -1.16
N GLU A 188 -18.65 11.52 -2.21
CA GLU A 188 -19.79 11.25 -3.09
C GLU A 188 -20.96 10.61 -2.33
N ALA A 189 -20.68 9.65 -1.44
CA ALA A 189 -21.70 8.98 -0.65
C ALA A 189 -22.46 9.94 0.28
N ALA A 190 -21.78 10.94 0.84
CA ALA A 190 -22.36 11.92 1.76
C ALA A 190 -23.56 12.64 1.11
N GLN A 191 -23.48 12.94 -0.19
CA GLN A 191 -24.53 13.58 -0.97
C GLN A 191 -25.86 12.79 -0.99
N PHE A 192 -25.82 11.50 -0.67
CA PHE A 192 -27.00 10.63 -0.63
C PHE A 192 -27.42 10.25 0.79
N LEU A 193 -26.53 10.39 1.78
CA LEU A 193 -26.66 9.79 3.12
C LEU A 193 -26.73 10.82 4.26
N ASP A 194 -26.44 12.10 4.00
CA ASP A 194 -26.54 13.21 4.97
C ASP A 194 -27.94 13.86 5.04
N ASP A 195 -28.96 13.24 4.42
CA ASP A 195 -30.40 13.61 4.55
C ASP A 195 -31.11 12.90 5.71
#